data_AF-A0A1F2T573-F1
#
_entry.id   AF-A0A1F2T573-F1
#
_cell.length_a   1.000
_cell.length_b   1.000
_cell.length_c   1.000
_cell.angle_alpha   90.00
_cell.angle_beta   90.00
_cell.angle_gamma   90.00
#
_symmetry.space_group_name_H-M   'P 1'
#
loop_
_entity.id
_entity.type
_entity.pdbx_description
1 polymer ?
#
loop_
_entity_poly.entity_id
_entity_poly.type
_entity_poly.pdbx_seq_one_letter_code
_entity_poly.pdbx_strand_id
1 'polypeptide(L)'
;MLFGLTRVLADHQANITYVDIHSGAPQSTIYFELSLDGVALEPILTDLRQVAGVATVAELPSFAKIYGKRIIVMGGGAQVGLVAMGAVSEADRHNIRGERISVDTIPLVGEQELAAAVRSVVRLPRVKLLVLAGSLMGGDIADAVQEVRTQGLYVISLNMAGSVPDAADLVVTDPVQAGVMAVMAIADTAKFDLMRQLKKRY
;
A
#
# COMPACT_ATOMS: atom_id res chain seq x y z
N MET A 1 -12.95 17.72 19.60
CA MET A 1 -12.97 17.89 18.14
C MET A 1 -13.38 16.60 17.43
N LEU A 2 -12.58 15.53 17.46
CA LEU A 2 -12.87 14.28 16.73
C LEU A 2 -14.27 13.71 17.02
N PHE A 3 -14.70 13.65 18.29
CA PHE A 3 -16.06 13.24 18.66
C PHE A 3 -17.16 14.03 17.94
N GLY A 4 -16.98 15.35 17.80
CA GLY A 4 -17.94 16.22 17.11
C GLY A 4 -18.00 15.91 15.61
N LEU A 5 -16.84 15.71 14.98
CA LEU A 5 -16.73 15.34 13.56
C LEU A 5 -17.39 13.98 13.31
N THR A 6 -17.06 12.96 14.10
CA THR A 6 -17.62 11.62 13.93
C THR A 6 -19.11 11.55 14.25
N ARG A 7 -19.61 12.40 15.15
CA ARG A 7 -21.05 12.52 15.42
C ARG A 7 -21.79 13.06 14.20
N VAL A 8 -21.29 14.14 13.58
CA VAL A 8 -21.87 14.65 12.33
C VAL A 8 -21.90 13.54 11.26
N LEU A 9 -20.78 12.84 11.06
CA LEU A 9 -20.72 11.74 10.08
C LEU A 9 -21.74 10.63 10.40
N ALA A 10 -21.90 10.26 11.67
CA ALA A 10 -22.88 9.26 12.10
C ALA A 10 -24.34 9.72 11.92
N ASP A 11 -24.65 10.98 12.22
CA ASP A 11 -25.99 11.57 12.06
C ASP A 11 -26.41 11.57 10.57
N HIS A 12 -25.44 11.69 9.66
CA HIS A 12 -25.61 11.58 8.21
C HIS A 12 -25.44 10.16 7.66
N GLN A 13 -25.29 9.14 8.52
CA GLN A 13 -25.06 7.74 8.12
C GLN A 13 -23.86 7.54 7.17
N ALA A 14 -22.85 8.42 7.26
CA ALA A 14 -21.63 8.32 6.47
C ALA A 14 -20.68 7.28 7.09
N ASN A 15 -20.32 6.26 6.29
CA ASN A 15 -19.42 5.20 6.73
C ASN A 15 -17.97 5.62 6.53
N ILE A 16 -17.20 5.75 7.63
CA ILE A 16 -15.77 6.07 7.55
C ILE A 16 -15.00 4.86 7.06
N THR A 17 -14.35 4.97 5.90
CA THR A 17 -13.48 3.93 5.33
C THR A 17 -12.01 4.16 5.63
N TYR A 18 -11.62 5.42 5.88
CA TYR A 18 -10.26 5.78 6.27
C TYR A 18 -10.27 7.09 7.06
N VAL A 19 -9.37 7.19 8.04
CA VAL A 19 -9.10 8.42 8.78
C VAL A 19 -7.60 8.60 8.95
N ASP A 20 -7.13 9.82 8.74
CA ASP A 20 -5.75 10.21 8.98
C ASP A 20 -5.71 11.54 9.73
N ILE A 21 -4.83 11.64 10.72
CA ILE A 21 -4.76 12.79 11.63
C ILE A 21 -3.31 13.25 11.67
N HIS A 22 -3.07 14.41 11.07
CA HIS A 22 -1.78 15.08 11.06
C HIS A 22 -1.82 16.20 12.09
N SER A 23 -1.24 15.95 13.26
CA SER A 23 -1.10 16.96 14.30
C SER A 23 0.06 17.89 13.98
N GLY A 24 -0.26 19.14 13.60
CA GLY A 24 0.70 20.21 13.35
C GLY A 24 0.41 21.44 14.21
N ALA A 25 1.41 22.31 14.35
CA ALA A 25 1.24 23.68 14.83
C ALA A 25 1.23 24.64 13.62
N PRO A 26 0.32 25.62 13.54
CA PRO A 26 -0.69 26.01 14.54
C PRO A 26 -2.01 25.23 14.45
N GLN A 27 -2.21 24.37 13.45
CA GLN A 27 -3.46 23.64 13.20
C GLN A 27 -3.20 22.17 12.89
N SER A 28 -4.15 21.31 13.30
CA SER A 28 -4.16 19.90 12.92
C SER A 28 -5.04 19.69 11.69
N THR A 29 -4.61 18.79 10.81
CA THR A 29 -5.38 18.37 9.63
C THR A 29 -5.97 16.99 9.89
N ILE A 30 -7.28 16.85 9.70
CA ILE A 30 -7.97 15.57 9.78
C ILE A 30 -8.54 15.27 8.39
N TYR A 31 -8.19 14.11 7.86
CA TYR A 31 -8.64 13.63 6.57
C TYR A 31 -9.55 12.40 6.77
N PHE A 32 -10.70 12.40 6.10
CA PHE A 32 -11.64 11.29 6.09
C PHE A 32 -11.87 10.82 4.65
N GLU A 33 -11.88 9.51 4.44
CA GLU A 33 -12.56 8.91 3.30
C GLU A 33 -13.87 8.28 3.78
N LEU A 34 -14.93 8.50 3.01
CA LEU A 34 -16.29 8.12 3.36
C LEU A 34 -16.91 7.29 2.24
N SER A 35 -17.72 6.31 2.62
CA SER A 35 -18.71 5.67 1.75
C SER A 35 -20.09 6.20 2.12
N LEU A 36 -20.82 6.72 1.12
CA LEU A 36 -22.13 7.35 1.26
C LEU A 36 -23.19 6.53 0.51
N ASP A 37 -24.20 6.05 1.23
CA ASP A 37 -25.31 5.29 0.64
C ASP A 37 -26.48 6.23 0.33
N GLY A 38 -26.42 6.91 -0.82
CA GLY A 38 -27.49 7.80 -1.30
C GLY A 38 -27.57 9.17 -0.61
N VAL A 39 -26.62 9.48 0.28
CA VAL A 39 -26.52 10.77 0.97
C VAL A 39 -25.68 11.75 0.16
N ALA A 40 -26.16 12.98 -0.02
CA ALA A 40 -25.38 14.04 -0.65
C ALA A 40 -24.26 14.52 0.29
N LEU A 41 -23.10 14.86 -0.27
CA LEU A 41 -21.95 15.30 0.53
C LEU A 41 -22.12 16.71 1.12
N GLU A 42 -22.80 17.62 0.43
CA GLU A 42 -22.87 19.04 0.85
C GLU A 42 -23.49 19.29 2.24
N PRO A 43 -24.60 18.61 2.63
CA PRO A 43 -25.11 18.69 4.01
C PRO A 43 -24.07 18.30 5.06
N ILE A 44 -23.31 17.23 4.81
CA ILE A 44 -22.23 16.78 5.70
C ILE A 44 -21.16 17.86 5.84
N LEU A 45 -20.70 18.43 4.71
CA LEU A 45 -19.69 19.50 4.73
C LEU A 45 -20.18 20.74 5.50
N THR A 46 -21.46 21.08 5.34
CA THR A 46 -22.09 22.20 6.04
C THR A 46 -22.08 21.99 7.55
N ASP A 47 -22.48 20.81 8.03
CA ASP A 47 -22.52 20.51 9.46
C ASP A 47 -21.12 20.35 10.07
N LEU A 48 -20.17 19.79 9.31
CA LEU A 48 -18.77 19.73 9.74
C LEU A 48 -18.18 21.12 9.98
N ARG A 49 -18.54 22.13 9.18
CA ARG A 49 -18.10 23.53 9.37
C ARG A 49 -18.64 24.16 10.66
N GLN A 50 -19.72 23.62 11.23
CA GLN A 50 -20.31 24.12 12.48
C GLN A 50 -19.66 23.49 13.74
N VAL A 51 -18.82 22.46 13.59
CA VAL A 51 -18.16 21.83 14.73
C VAL A 51 -17.13 22.77 15.34
N ALA A 52 -17.25 23.03 16.65
CA ALA A 52 -16.34 23.90 17.38
C ALA A 52 -14.86 23.47 17.21
N GLY A 53 -14.03 24.41 16.75
CA GLY A 53 -12.60 24.21 16.49
C GLY A 53 -12.24 23.85 15.05
N VAL A 54 -13.23 23.69 14.16
CA VAL A 54 -12.98 23.52 12.71
C VAL A 54 -12.70 24.88 12.07
N ALA A 55 -11.55 25.01 11.40
CA ALA A 55 -11.19 26.22 10.67
C ALA A 55 -11.69 26.20 9.22
N THR A 56 -11.51 25.06 8.53
CA THR A 56 -11.87 24.88 7.12
C THR A 56 -12.32 23.44 6.87
N VAL A 57 -13.18 23.26 5.87
CA VAL A 57 -13.62 21.95 5.37
C VAL A 57 -13.66 22.02 3.84
N ALA A 58 -13.00 21.06 3.19
CA ALA A 58 -12.96 20.94 1.74
C ALA A 58 -13.15 19.48 1.32
N GLU A 59 -13.89 19.26 0.23
CA GLU A 59 -13.91 17.98 -0.46
C GLU A 59 -12.59 17.77 -1.20
N LEU A 60 -12.01 16.58 -1.07
CA LEU A 60 -10.78 16.20 -1.75
C LEU A 60 -10.95 14.83 -2.40
N PRO A 61 -10.27 14.56 -3.52
CA PRO A 61 -10.15 13.20 -4.06
C PRO A 61 -9.60 12.22 -3.01
N SER A 62 -10.04 10.96 -3.08
CA SER A 62 -9.49 9.90 -2.22
C SER A 62 -8.02 9.60 -2.56
N PHE A 63 -7.26 9.08 -1.60
CA PHE A 63 -5.91 8.57 -1.89
C PHE A 63 -5.95 7.44 -2.90
N ALA A 64 -6.99 6.61 -2.89
CA ALA A 64 -7.19 5.59 -3.91
C ALA A 64 -7.38 6.20 -5.31
N LYS A 65 -8.06 7.34 -5.45
CA LYS A 65 -8.25 8.00 -6.75
C LYS A 65 -6.96 8.64 -7.28
N ILE A 66 -6.12 9.18 -6.41
CA ILE A 66 -4.89 9.89 -6.81
C ILE A 66 -3.69 8.93 -6.92
N TYR A 67 -3.44 8.15 -5.88
CA TYR A 67 -2.26 7.29 -5.76
C TYR A 67 -2.56 5.80 -6.01
N GLY A 68 -3.83 5.40 -6.02
CA GLY A 68 -4.21 4.05 -6.44
C GLY A 68 -3.74 2.93 -5.52
N LYS A 69 -3.50 1.75 -6.11
CA LYS A 69 -2.93 0.60 -5.42
C LYS A 69 -1.45 0.86 -5.13
N ARG A 70 -0.91 0.25 -4.08
CA ARG A 70 0.51 0.43 -3.73
C ARG A 70 1.28 -0.88 -3.72
N ILE A 71 2.48 -0.83 -4.30
CA ILE A 71 3.53 -1.83 -4.16
C ILE A 71 4.58 -1.28 -3.19
N ILE A 72 5.02 -2.11 -2.25
CA ILE A 72 6.15 -1.80 -1.37
C ILE A 72 7.37 -2.60 -1.82
N VAL A 73 8.54 -1.96 -1.86
CA VAL A 73 9.82 -2.63 -2.13
C VAL A 73 10.77 -2.40 -0.96
N MET A 74 11.29 -3.49 -0.38
CA MET A 74 12.21 -3.43 0.77
C MET A 74 13.45 -4.28 0.54
N GLY A 75 14.58 -3.89 1.14
CA GLY A 75 15.80 -4.67 1.18
C GLY A 75 17.06 -3.87 0.87
N GLY A 76 18.05 -4.51 0.24
CA GLY A 76 19.33 -3.88 -0.09
C GLY A 76 19.17 -2.79 -1.15
N GLY A 77 19.70 -1.59 -0.90
CA GLY A 77 19.42 -0.40 -1.71
C GLY A 77 19.66 -0.56 -3.22
N ALA A 78 20.69 -1.28 -3.64
CA ALA A 78 20.94 -1.56 -5.06
C ALA A 78 19.83 -2.41 -5.71
N GLN A 79 19.40 -3.48 -5.03
CA GLN A 79 18.34 -4.37 -5.52
C GLN A 79 16.98 -3.68 -5.48
N VAL A 80 16.70 -2.92 -4.41
CA VAL A 80 15.51 -2.08 -4.30
C VAL A 80 15.42 -1.10 -5.48
N GLY A 81 16.52 -0.45 -5.87
CA GLY A 81 16.56 0.47 -7.01
C GLY A 81 16.24 -0.20 -8.34
N LEU A 82 16.75 -1.42 -8.59
CA LEU A 82 16.46 -2.18 -9.81
C LEU A 82 15.00 -2.63 -9.88
N VAL A 83 14.45 -3.13 -8.78
CA VAL A 83 13.02 -3.47 -8.68
C VAL A 83 12.16 -2.23 -8.92
N ALA A 84 12.51 -1.10 -8.28
CA ALA A 84 11.78 0.16 -8.45
C ALA A 84 11.78 0.61 -9.91
N MET A 85 12.90 0.48 -10.64
CA MET A 85 12.98 0.82 -12.06
C MET A 85 11.95 0.04 -12.91
N GLY A 86 11.89 -1.28 -12.74
CA GLY A 86 10.94 -2.12 -13.46
C GLY A 86 9.49 -1.81 -13.07
N ALA A 87 9.22 -1.66 -11.77
CA ALA A 87 7.89 -1.35 -11.26
C ALA A 87 7.40 0.03 -11.71
N VAL A 88 8.24 1.07 -11.65
CA VAL A 88 7.87 2.42 -12.10
C VAL A 88 7.60 2.43 -13.61
N SER A 89 8.43 1.75 -14.40
CA SER A 89 8.24 1.68 -15.85
C SER A 89 6.92 1.00 -16.24
N GLU A 90 6.56 -0.09 -15.58
CA GLU A 90 5.28 -0.77 -15.85
C GLU A 90 4.10 0.02 -15.29
N ALA A 91 4.22 0.57 -14.08
CA ALA A 91 3.16 1.38 -13.47
C ALA A 91 2.82 2.60 -14.32
N ASP A 92 3.81 3.26 -14.93
CA ASP A 92 3.59 4.39 -15.83
C ASP A 92 2.65 4.02 -17.00
N ARG A 93 2.90 2.88 -17.65
CA ARG A 93 2.05 2.39 -18.76
C ARG A 93 0.60 2.17 -18.34
N HIS A 94 0.39 1.67 -17.13
CA HIS A 94 -0.95 1.48 -16.57
C HIS A 94 -1.59 2.81 -16.15
N ASN A 95 -0.80 3.70 -15.57
CA ASN A 95 -1.25 4.99 -15.03
C ASN A 95 -1.77 5.94 -16.11
N ILE A 96 -1.09 6.01 -17.27
CA ILE A 96 -1.55 6.83 -18.40
C ILE A 96 -2.87 6.35 -19.02
N ARG A 97 -3.30 5.11 -18.72
CA ARG A 97 -4.54 4.50 -19.21
C ARG A 97 -5.70 4.58 -18.20
N GLY A 98 -5.49 5.27 -17.08
CA GLY A 98 -6.54 5.56 -16.08
C GLY A 98 -6.51 4.69 -14.83
N GLU A 99 -5.74 3.59 -14.82
CA GLU A 99 -5.43 2.88 -13.57
C GLU A 99 -4.50 3.76 -12.70
N ARG A 100 -4.36 3.47 -11.41
CA ARG A 100 -3.40 4.14 -10.53
C ARG A 100 -2.65 3.11 -9.70
N ILE A 101 -1.33 3.10 -9.83
CA ILE A 101 -0.42 2.25 -9.09
C ILE A 101 0.78 3.10 -8.65
N SER A 102 1.06 3.13 -7.34
CA SER A 102 2.25 3.75 -6.74
C SER A 102 3.26 2.68 -6.33
N VAL A 103 4.53 3.06 -6.36
CA VAL A 103 5.66 2.23 -5.94
C VAL A 103 6.40 2.99 -4.84
N ASP A 104 6.35 2.46 -3.62
CA ASP A 104 6.99 3.06 -2.46
C ASP A 104 8.16 2.15 -2.05
N THR A 105 9.33 2.73 -1.80
CA THR A 105 10.54 1.96 -1.52
C THR A 105 11.17 2.38 -0.21
N ILE A 106 11.82 1.43 0.46
CA ILE A 106 12.68 1.70 1.62
C ILE A 106 13.91 0.77 1.58
N PRO A 107 15.14 1.32 1.48
CA PRO A 107 16.33 0.51 1.68
C PRO A 107 16.45 0.17 3.17
N LEU A 108 16.47 -1.12 3.49
CA LEU A 108 16.52 -1.61 4.86
C LEU A 108 17.30 -2.91 4.93
N VAL A 109 18.15 -3.03 5.94
CA VAL A 109 18.97 -4.22 6.23
C VAL A 109 18.89 -4.55 7.72
N GLY A 110 19.23 -5.78 8.08
CA GLY A 110 19.05 -6.31 9.44
C GLY A 110 17.81 -7.18 9.53
N GLU A 111 17.94 -8.35 10.15
CA GLU A 111 16.87 -9.37 10.20
C GLU A 111 15.65 -8.86 10.98
N GLN A 112 15.88 -8.29 12.16
CA GLN A 112 14.83 -7.79 13.04
C GLN A 112 14.12 -6.57 12.46
N GLU A 113 14.90 -5.63 11.90
CA GLU A 113 14.38 -4.43 11.27
C GLU A 113 13.52 -4.77 10.05
N LEU A 114 14.01 -5.68 9.18
CA LEU A 114 13.24 -6.15 8.03
C LEU A 114 11.98 -6.89 8.46
N ALA A 115 12.07 -7.82 9.42
CA ALA A 115 10.91 -8.56 9.91
C ALA A 115 9.84 -7.61 10.48
N ALA A 116 10.24 -6.61 11.27
CA ALA A 116 9.35 -5.59 11.81
C ALA A 116 8.72 -4.73 10.69
N ALA A 117 9.49 -4.35 9.68
CA ALA A 117 8.99 -3.61 8.52
C ALA A 117 7.98 -4.44 7.72
N VAL A 118 8.28 -5.71 7.43
CA VAL A 118 7.38 -6.64 6.72
C VAL A 118 6.05 -6.77 7.45
N ARG A 119 6.05 -7.08 8.75
CA ARG A 119 4.82 -7.17 9.57
C ARG A 119 4.01 -5.89 9.57
N SER A 120 4.66 -4.75 9.43
CA SER A 120 4.01 -3.44 9.43
C SER A 120 3.32 -3.10 8.11
N VAL A 121 3.69 -3.75 7.00
CA VAL A 121 3.20 -3.41 5.65
C VAL A 121 1.68 -3.48 5.55
N VAL A 122 1.06 -4.50 6.16
CA VAL A 122 -0.40 -4.72 6.10
C VAL A 122 -1.21 -3.58 6.72
N ARG A 123 -0.60 -2.76 7.59
CA ARG A 123 -1.23 -1.58 8.19
C ARG A 123 -1.20 -0.37 7.27
N LEU A 124 -0.41 -0.41 6.20
CA LEU A 124 -0.29 0.69 5.28
C LEU A 124 -1.51 0.71 4.33
N PRO A 125 -2.21 1.84 4.16
CA PRO A 125 -3.44 1.91 3.37
C PRO A 125 -3.19 1.70 1.88
N ARG A 126 -4.03 0.92 1.19
CA ARG A 126 -3.93 0.62 -0.27
C ARG A 126 -2.82 -0.34 -0.69
N VAL A 127 -2.05 -0.93 0.24
CA VAL A 127 -1.02 -1.91 -0.15
C VAL A 127 -1.67 -3.14 -0.79
N LYS A 128 -1.07 -3.65 -1.86
CA LYS A 128 -1.51 -4.86 -2.54
C LYS A 128 -0.41 -5.90 -2.70
N LEU A 129 0.86 -5.48 -2.70
CA LEU A 129 1.99 -6.38 -2.91
C LEU A 129 3.25 -5.85 -2.25
N LEU A 130 4.08 -6.76 -1.73
CA LEU A 130 5.42 -6.51 -1.22
C LEU A 130 6.47 -7.23 -2.09
N VAL A 131 7.57 -6.55 -2.41
CA VAL A 131 8.75 -7.14 -3.04
C VAL A 131 9.93 -7.08 -2.07
N LEU A 132 10.53 -8.25 -1.78
CA LEU A 132 11.73 -8.38 -0.98
C LEU A 132 12.95 -8.53 -1.88
N ALA A 133 13.82 -7.52 -1.85
CA ALA A 133 14.93 -7.34 -2.77
C ALA A 133 16.28 -7.37 -2.05
N GLY A 134 16.96 -8.52 -2.08
CA GLY A 134 18.24 -8.72 -1.41
C GLY A 134 19.01 -9.91 -1.93
N SER A 135 20.17 -10.18 -1.32
CA SER A 135 21.05 -11.32 -1.63
C SER A 135 20.99 -12.44 -0.59
N LEU A 136 20.55 -12.13 0.64
CA LEU A 136 20.33 -13.08 1.72
C LEU A 136 19.24 -12.54 2.65
N MET A 137 18.13 -13.28 2.79
CA MET A 137 17.09 -13.02 3.80
C MET A 137 16.51 -14.35 4.30
N GLY A 138 16.37 -14.49 5.60
CA GLY A 138 15.85 -15.69 6.24
C GLY A 138 15.43 -15.43 7.69
N GLY A 139 15.27 -16.50 8.47
CA GLY A 139 14.90 -16.41 9.88
C GLY A 139 13.57 -15.69 10.07
N ASP A 140 13.55 -14.70 10.97
CA ASP A 140 12.34 -13.96 11.35
C ASP A 140 11.68 -13.21 10.18
N ILE A 141 12.44 -12.91 9.12
CA ILE A 141 11.88 -12.29 7.90
C ILE A 141 10.95 -13.30 7.20
N ALA A 142 11.33 -14.58 7.14
CA ALA A 142 10.51 -15.61 6.50
C ALA A 142 9.21 -15.86 7.27
N ASP A 143 9.28 -15.84 8.60
CA ASP A 143 8.09 -15.94 9.46
C ASP A 143 7.16 -14.73 9.25
N ALA A 144 7.73 -13.51 9.24
CA ALA A 144 6.99 -12.29 8.94
C ALA A 144 6.31 -12.34 7.55
N VAL A 145 6.98 -12.91 6.55
CA VAL A 145 6.41 -13.10 5.20
C VAL A 145 5.19 -14.03 5.25
N GLN A 146 5.27 -15.16 5.97
CA GLN A 146 4.12 -16.05 6.13
C GLN A 146 2.95 -15.34 6.82
N GLU A 147 3.23 -14.62 7.92
CA GLU A 147 2.22 -13.86 8.68
C GLU A 147 1.45 -12.87 7.78
N VAL A 148 2.14 -12.07 6.98
CA VAL A 148 1.46 -11.08 6.11
C VAL A 148 0.72 -11.73 4.94
N ARG A 149 1.22 -12.87 4.44
CA ARG A 149 0.53 -13.65 3.40
C ARG A 149 -0.79 -14.23 3.90
N THR A 150 -0.85 -14.69 5.16
CA THR A 150 -2.12 -15.14 5.76
C THR A 150 -3.17 -14.02 5.87
N GLN A 151 -2.73 -12.76 5.86
CA GLN A 151 -3.60 -11.57 5.84
C GLN A 151 -3.97 -11.13 4.42
N GLY A 152 -3.58 -11.90 3.39
CA GLY A 152 -3.91 -11.65 1.99
C GLY A 152 -2.96 -10.71 1.25
N LEU A 153 -1.78 -10.41 1.81
CA LEU A 153 -0.74 -9.64 1.11
C LEU A 153 0.09 -10.57 0.23
N TYR A 154 0.18 -10.28 -1.06
CA TYR A 154 1.08 -10.99 -1.96
C TYR A 154 2.54 -10.57 -1.75
N VAL A 155 3.45 -11.54 -1.76
CA VAL A 155 4.89 -11.31 -1.57
C VAL A 155 5.70 -11.92 -2.71
N ILE A 156 6.47 -11.08 -3.40
CA ILE A 156 7.49 -11.49 -4.36
C ILE A 156 8.86 -11.42 -3.67
N SER A 157 9.67 -12.46 -3.83
CA SER A 157 11.06 -12.47 -3.38
C SER A 157 11.99 -12.50 -4.59
N LEU A 158 13.13 -11.81 -4.51
CA LEU A 158 14.21 -12.11 -5.44
C LEU A 158 14.80 -13.49 -5.15
N ASN A 159 15.36 -14.12 -6.18
CA ASN A 159 16.10 -15.36 -6.01
C ASN A 159 17.40 -15.11 -5.22
N MET A 160 17.35 -15.33 -3.91
CA MET A 160 18.40 -14.99 -2.96
C MET A 160 18.69 -16.16 -2.01
N ALA A 161 19.75 -16.05 -1.21
CA ALA A 161 20.03 -17.04 -0.17
C ALA A 161 19.07 -16.87 1.03
N GLY A 162 18.92 -17.92 1.84
CA GLY A 162 18.07 -17.94 3.04
C GLY A 162 16.67 -18.48 2.77
N SER A 163 15.79 -18.40 3.79
CA SER A 163 14.47 -19.05 3.79
C SER A 163 13.33 -18.19 3.23
N VAL A 164 13.56 -16.90 2.95
CA VAL A 164 12.51 -16.00 2.42
C VAL A 164 11.97 -16.43 1.04
N PRO A 165 12.80 -16.86 0.06
CA PRO A 165 12.28 -17.31 -1.23
C PRO A 165 11.26 -18.46 -1.13
N ASP A 166 11.45 -19.38 -0.18
CA ASP A 166 10.53 -20.51 0.03
C ASP A 166 9.24 -20.07 0.74
N ALA A 167 9.27 -18.93 1.44
CA ALA A 167 8.11 -18.35 2.11
C ALA A 167 7.25 -17.44 1.20
N ALA A 168 7.80 -16.96 0.09
CA ALA A 168 7.13 -16.03 -0.83
C ALA A 168 6.12 -16.71 -1.76
N ASP A 169 5.24 -15.91 -2.39
CA ASP A 169 4.29 -16.38 -3.40
C ASP A 169 4.98 -16.69 -4.73
N LEU A 170 5.98 -15.88 -5.08
CA LEU A 170 6.70 -15.93 -6.34
C LEU A 170 8.17 -15.57 -6.11
N VAL A 171 9.07 -16.30 -6.77
CA VAL A 171 10.52 -16.03 -6.76
C VAL A 171 10.97 -15.63 -8.16
N VAL A 172 11.63 -14.49 -8.27
CA VAL A 172 12.11 -13.92 -9.54
C VAL A 172 13.59 -13.59 -9.46
N THR A 173 14.39 -14.05 -10.42
CA THR A 173 15.83 -13.84 -10.41
C THR A 173 16.22 -12.44 -10.86
N ASP A 174 15.59 -11.93 -11.93
CA ASP A 174 15.87 -10.58 -12.42
C ASP A 174 15.10 -9.52 -11.60
N PRO A 175 15.77 -8.57 -10.95
CA PRO A 175 15.10 -7.57 -10.11
C PRO A 175 14.21 -6.62 -10.92
N VAL A 176 14.58 -6.27 -12.16
CA VAL A 176 13.75 -5.41 -13.00
C VAL A 176 12.44 -6.12 -13.36
N GLN A 177 12.53 -7.38 -13.77
CA GLN A 177 11.39 -8.23 -14.06
C GLN A 177 10.50 -8.42 -12.81
N ALA A 178 11.09 -8.59 -11.62
CA ALA A 178 10.33 -8.68 -10.38
C ALA A 178 9.45 -7.44 -10.17
N GLY A 179 9.98 -6.25 -10.45
CA GLY A 179 9.23 -5.00 -10.42
C GLY A 179 8.11 -4.92 -11.46
N VAL A 180 8.36 -5.34 -12.69
CA VAL A 180 7.33 -5.41 -13.74
C VAL A 180 6.21 -6.38 -13.34
N MET A 181 6.58 -7.58 -12.90
CA MET A 181 5.63 -8.61 -12.48
C MET A 181 4.81 -8.19 -11.25
N ALA A 182 5.40 -7.43 -10.33
CA ALA A 182 4.71 -6.84 -9.18
C ALA A 182 3.55 -5.93 -9.62
N VAL A 183 3.76 -5.09 -10.62
CA VAL A 183 2.70 -4.22 -11.18
C VAL A 183 1.66 -5.03 -11.91
N MET A 184 2.10 -5.92 -12.81
CA MET A 184 1.20 -6.77 -13.58
C MET A 184 0.30 -7.64 -12.69
N ALA A 185 0.79 -8.07 -11.51
CA ALA A 185 0.03 -8.88 -10.55
C ALA A 185 -1.16 -8.15 -9.92
N ILE A 186 -1.09 -6.81 -9.82
CA ILE A 186 -2.12 -6.02 -9.15
C ILE A 186 -2.93 -5.16 -10.13
N ALA A 187 -2.53 -5.12 -11.40
CA ALA A 187 -3.20 -4.36 -12.42
C ALA A 187 -4.48 -5.05 -12.91
N ASP A 188 -5.61 -4.34 -12.95
CA ASP A 188 -6.89 -4.91 -13.38
C ASP A 188 -6.92 -5.20 -14.89
N THR A 189 -6.06 -4.51 -15.64
CA THR A 189 -5.99 -4.59 -17.11
C THR A 189 -5.00 -5.65 -17.60
N ALA A 190 -4.18 -6.22 -16.71
CA ALA A 190 -3.20 -7.23 -17.07
C ALA A 190 -3.85 -8.63 -17.10
N LYS A 191 -3.50 -9.44 -18.11
CA LYS A 191 -3.84 -10.87 -18.14
C LYS A 191 -2.95 -11.72 -17.23
N PHE A 192 -2.00 -11.09 -16.55
CA PHE A 192 -1.07 -11.77 -15.66
C PHE A 192 -1.78 -12.06 -14.34
N ASP A 193 -1.88 -13.35 -14.03
CA ASP A 193 -2.52 -13.82 -12.80
C ASP A 193 -1.45 -14.45 -11.92
N LEU A 194 -1.12 -13.76 -10.82
CA LEU A 194 -0.12 -14.22 -9.86
C LEU A 194 -0.49 -15.60 -9.28
N MET A 195 -1.79 -15.88 -9.10
CA MET A 195 -2.27 -17.16 -8.59
C MET A 195 -1.87 -18.32 -9.48
N ARG A 196 -1.75 -18.09 -10.80
CA ARG A 196 -1.28 -19.10 -11.77
C ARG A 196 0.24 -19.29 -11.78
N GLN A 197 0.97 -18.38 -11.14
CA GLN A 197 2.44 -18.41 -11.07
C GLN A 197 2.97 -18.77 -9.68
N LEU A 198 2.09 -19.05 -8.70
CA LEU A 198 2.50 -19.41 -7.35
C LEU A 198 3.53 -20.55 -7.34
N LYS A 199 4.57 -20.38 -6.51
CA LYS A 199 5.68 -21.33 -6.31
C LYS A 199 6.55 -21.61 -7.54
N LYS A 200 6.42 -20.83 -8.62
CA LYS A 200 7.36 -20.88 -9.76
C LYS A 200 8.58 -20.02 -9.48
N ARG A 201 9.69 -20.40 -10.13
CA ARG A 201 10.95 -19.65 -10.14
C ARG A 201 11.22 -19.17 -11.56
N TYR A 202 11.51 -17.89 -11.73
CA TYR A 202 11.83 -17.23 -13.00
C TYR A 202 13.25 -16.67 -13.00
#